data_AF-A0A974H4W8-F1
#
_entry.id   AF-A0A974H4W8-F1
#
_cell.length_a   1.000
_cell.length_b   1.000
_cell.length_c   1.000
_cell.angle_alpha   90.00
_cell.angle_beta   90.00
_cell.angle_gamma   90.00
#
_symmetry.space_group_name_H-M   'P 1'
#
loop_
_entity.id
_entity.type
_entity.pdbx_description
1 polymer ?
#
loop_
_entity_poly.entity_id
_entity_poly.type
_entity_poly.pdbx_seq_one_letter_code
_entity_poly.pdbx_strand_id
1 'polypeptide(L)'
;MPFATCTANFVVYVLKCPCGKLYVGKTISSVNTRTNEHKNNIRNFKADTYNDTPVSRHFATAKHNKVLEVVTKSPTGGDRNTMLLQREARWIRRLDCVYPKGMNEQLNLACFL
;
A
#
# COMPACT_ATOMS: atom_id res chain seq x y z
N MET A 1 10.56 -5.87 -14.78
CA MET A 1 10.20 -5.22 -13.50
C MET A 1 11.38 -5.36 -12.56
N PRO A 2 11.88 -4.29 -11.90
CA PRO A 2 12.95 -4.45 -10.91
C PRO A 2 12.36 -5.03 -9.62
N PHE A 3 12.92 -6.13 -9.14
CA PHE A 3 12.57 -6.70 -7.84
C PHE A 3 13.18 -5.82 -6.73
N ALA A 4 12.39 -5.43 -5.73
CA ALA A 4 12.91 -4.81 -4.52
C ALA A 4 13.42 -5.88 -3.57
N THR A 5 14.53 -5.60 -2.89
CA THR A 5 14.90 -6.37 -1.71
C THR A 5 13.98 -6.01 -0.54
N CYS A 6 13.84 -6.91 0.43
CA CYS A 6 13.08 -6.67 1.67
C CYS A 6 13.58 -5.43 2.46
N THR A 7 14.80 -4.97 2.19
CA THR A 7 15.46 -3.82 2.80
C THR A 7 15.24 -2.50 2.06
N ALA A 8 14.58 -2.51 0.90
CA ALA A 8 14.32 -1.31 0.13
C ALA A 8 13.43 -0.33 0.92
N ASN A 9 13.78 0.95 0.85
CA ASN A 9 13.10 2.08 1.50
C ASN A 9 12.60 3.05 0.43
N PHE A 10 11.64 3.93 0.76
CA PHE A 10 11.04 4.90 -0.18
C PHE A 10 10.45 4.23 -1.43
N VAL A 11 9.55 3.28 -1.22
CA VAL A 11 8.93 2.51 -2.30
C VAL A 11 7.41 2.62 -2.29
N VAL A 12 6.81 2.44 -3.46
CA VAL A 12 5.40 2.15 -3.61
C VAL A 12 5.24 0.65 -3.76
N TYR A 13 4.23 0.07 -3.12
CA TYR A 13 3.92 -1.34 -3.19
C TYR A 13 2.43 -1.52 -3.43
N VAL A 14 2.09 -2.70 -3.94
CA VAL A 14 0.72 -3.15 -4.15
C VAL A 14 0.49 -4.36 -3.26
N LEU A 15 -0.60 -4.36 -2.49
CA LEU A 15 -1.13 -5.59 -1.90
C LEU A 15 -2.23 -6.12 -2.80
N LYS A 16 -2.17 -7.40 -3.13
CA LYS A 16 -3.16 -8.09 -3.96
C LYS A 16 -3.91 -9.12 -3.14
N CYS A 17 -5.22 -9.00 -3.06
CA CYS A 17 -6.12 -10.01 -2.51
C CYS A 17 -6.34 -11.14 -3.54
N PRO A 18 -6.50 -12.40 -3.12
CA PRO A 18 -6.97 -13.50 -3.99
C PRO A 18 -8.31 -13.19 -4.69
N CYS A 19 -9.15 -12.37 -4.06
CA CYS A 19 -10.40 -11.85 -4.60
C CYS A 19 -10.25 -10.79 -5.71
N GLY A 20 -9.04 -10.51 -6.15
CA GLY A 20 -8.75 -9.54 -7.21
C GLY A 20 -8.65 -8.09 -6.76
N LYS A 21 -9.06 -7.75 -5.53
CA LYS A 21 -8.92 -6.39 -4.99
C LYS A 21 -7.46 -6.03 -4.76
N LEU A 22 -7.11 -4.79 -5.08
CA LEU A 22 -5.76 -4.24 -4.94
C LEU A 22 -5.75 -3.09 -3.93
N TYR A 23 -4.63 -2.94 -3.23
CA TYR A 23 -4.29 -1.81 -2.36
C TYR A 23 -2.96 -1.26 -2.81
N VAL A 24 -2.85 0.04 -3.02
CA VAL A 24 -1.58 0.70 -3.28
C VAL A 24 -1.19 1.48 -2.03
N GLY A 25 0.04 1.28 -1.56
CA GLY A 25 0.59 2.05 -0.45
C GLY A 25 2.03 2.45 -0.72
N LYS A 26 2.48 3.49 -0.02
CA LYS A 26 3.90 3.86 0.05
C LYS A 26 4.51 3.50 1.40
N THR A 27 5.84 3.39 1.43
CA THR A 27 6.62 3.32 2.67
C THR A 27 7.92 4.09 2.53
N ILE A 28 8.27 4.85 3.57
CA ILE A 28 9.59 5.47 3.73
C ILE A 28 10.54 4.47 4.40
N SER A 29 10.03 3.72 5.37
CA SER A 29 10.71 2.60 6.04
C SER A 29 10.85 1.38 5.13
N SER A 30 11.52 0.35 5.64
CA SER A 30 11.82 -0.85 4.84
C SER A 30 10.55 -1.61 4.46
N VAL A 31 10.57 -2.21 3.28
CA VAL A 31 9.49 -3.10 2.81
C VAL A 31 9.19 -4.18 3.85
N ASN A 32 10.20 -4.79 4.47
CA ASN A 32 10.00 -5.81 5.50
C ASN A 32 9.26 -5.26 6.72
N THR A 33 9.70 -4.11 7.24
CA THR A 33 9.04 -3.42 8.36
C THR A 33 7.57 -3.19 8.04
N ARG A 34 7.28 -2.58 6.88
CA ARG A 34 5.91 -2.28 6.47
C ARG A 34 5.06 -3.53 6.27
N THR A 35 5.66 -4.60 5.74
CA THR A 35 5.00 -5.90 5.58
C THR A 35 4.62 -6.52 6.92
N ASN A 36 5.51 -6.42 7.91
CA ASN A 36 5.25 -6.96 9.25
C ASN A 36 4.20 -6.14 10.00
N GLU A 37 4.16 -4.82 9.82
CA GLU A 37 3.07 -3.97 10.31
C GLU A 37 1.72 -4.41 9.75
N HIS A 38 1.60 -4.56 8.43
CA HIS A 38 0.37 -5.04 7.79
C HIS A 38 -0.06 -6.40 8.34
N LYS A 39 0.87 -7.36 8.46
CA LYS A 39 0.60 -8.68 9.06
C LYS A 39 0.08 -8.55 10.49
N ASN A 40 0.70 -7.67 11.29
CA ASN A 40 0.31 -7.47 12.67
C ASN A 40 -1.09 -6.86 12.79
N ASN A 41 -1.41 -5.87 11.97
CA ASN A 41 -2.72 -5.22 11.94
C ASN A 41 -3.82 -6.19 11.49
N ILE A 42 -3.54 -7.06 10.50
CA ILE A 42 -4.46 -8.12 10.06
C ILE A 42 -4.68 -9.13 11.19
N ARG A 43 -3.61 -9.64 11.80
CA ARG A 43 -3.67 -10.65 12.87
C ARG A 43 -4.43 -10.15 14.10
N ASN A 44 -4.21 -8.89 14.46
CA ASN A 44 -4.78 -8.26 15.66
C ASN A 44 -5.93 -7.29 15.30
N PHE A 45 -6.62 -7.53 14.18
CA PHE A 45 -7.69 -6.65 13.72
C PHE A 45 -8.78 -6.51 14.78
N LYS A 46 -9.14 -5.26 15.07
CA LYS A 46 -10.27 -4.86 15.90
C LYS A 46 -10.88 -3.62 15.26
N ALA A 47 -12.19 -3.64 15.03
CA ALA A 47 -12.92 -2.48 14.51
C ALA A 47 -12.74 -1.28 15.46
N ASP A 48 -12.73 -0.07 14.89
CA ASP A 48 -12.63 1.19 15.64
C ASP A 48 -11.35 1.32 16.49
N THR A 49 -10.26 0.69 16.06
CA THR A 49 -8.94 0.81 16.69
C THR A 49 -7.88 1.25 15.69
N TYR A 50 -6.65 1.51 16.15
CA TYR A 50 -5.52 1.82 15.25
C TYR A 50 -5.21 0.69 14.25
N ASN A 51 -5.65 -0.55 14.54
CA ASN A 51 -5.54 -1.68 13.63
C ASN A 51 -6.66 -1.72 12.59
N ASP A 52 -7.64 -0.81 12.65
CA ASP A 52 -8.72 -0.71 11.67
C ASP A 52 -8.27 0.09 10.45
N THR A 53 -7.39 -0.53 9.67
CA THR A 53 -6.92 -0.02 8.38
C THR A 53 -7.74 -0.63 7.25
N PRO A 54 -7.78 -0.01 6.06
CA PRO A 54 -8.53 -0.55 4.93
C PRO A 54 -8.11 -1.97 4.55
N VAL A 55 -6.81 -2.25 4.67
CA VAL A 55 -6.22 -3.57 4.43
C VAL A 55 -6.68 -4.57 5.50
N SER A 56 -6.46 -4.28 6.77
CA SER A 56 -6.82 -5.22 7.85
C SER A 56 -8.34 -5.47 7.92
N ARG A 57 -9.16 -4.44 7.73
CA ARG A 57 -10.63 -4.57 7.62
C ARG A 57 -11.02 -5.50 6.46
N HIS A 58 -10.42 -5.31 5.29
CA HIS A 58 -10.69 -6.17 4.13
C HIS A 58 -10.27 -7.62 4.38
N PHE A 59 -9.05 -7.86 4.88
CA PHE A 59 -8.55 -9.22 5.09
C PHE A 59 -9.29 -9.96 6.22
N ALA A 60 -9.71 -9.24 7.27
CA ALA A 60 -10.54 -9.79 8.33
C ALA A 60 -11.94 -10.21 7.83
N THR A 61 -12.58 -9.36 7.03
CA THR A 61 -13.92 -9.64 6.47
C THR A 61 -13.89 -10.70 5.39
N ALA A 62 -12.88 -10.69 4.51
CA ALA A 62 -12.77 -11.60 3.39
C ALA A 62 -12.15 -12.98 3.75
N LYS A 63 -11.60 -13.14 4.97
CA LYS A 63 -10.88 -14.36 5.41
C LYS A 63 -9.76 -14.80 4.45
N HIS A 64 -9.14 -13.85 3.76
CA HIS A 64 -8.08 -14.09 2.77
C HIS A 64 -6.69 -13.83 3.36
N ASN A 65 -5.64 -14.35 2.68
CA ASN A 65 -4.24 -14.20 3.07
C ASN A 65 -3.34 -13.96 1.84
N LYS A 66 -2.33 -13.05 1.96
CA LYS A 66 -1.30 -12.64 0.96
C LYS A 66 -1.87 -11.89 -0.27
N VAL A 67 -1.15 -11.07 -1.06
CA VAL A 67 0.27 -10.98 -1.52
C VAL A 67 0.76 -9.51 -1.52
N LEU A 68 2.08 -9.30 -1.34
CA LEU A 68 2.77 -8.02 -1.54
C LEU A 68 3.58 -8.06 -2.85
N GLU A 69 3.30 -7.14 -3.76
CA GLU A 69 4.10 -6.85 -4.95
C GLU A 69 4.79 -5.48 -4.74
N VAL A 70 6.10 -5.41 -4.98
CA VAL A 70 6.82 -4.14 -4.82
C VAL A 70 6.95 -3.46 -6.16
N VAL A 71 6.37 -2.27 -6.29
CA VAL A 71 6.45 -1.45 -7.50
C VAL A 71 7.56 -0.41 -7.31
N THR A 72 8.76 -0.77 -7.73
CA THR A 72 9.93 0.09 -7.58
C THR A 72 10.05 1.11 -8.70
N LYS A 73 10.26 2.36 -8.33
CA LYS A 73 11.17 3.28 -9.02
C LYS A 73 11.78 4.17 -7.95
N SER A 74 13.10 4.20 -7.88
CA SER A 74 13.84 5.12 -7.02
C SER A 74 13.60 6.57 -7.47
N PRO A 75 13.47 7.54 -6.56
CA PRO A 75 13.53 8.96 -6.91
C PRO A 75 14.99 9.34 -7.21
N THR A 76 15.28 9.87 -8.39
CA THR A 76 16.55 10.54 -8.70
C THR A 76 16.35 12.05 -8.53
N GLY A 77 16.95 12.62 -7.48
CA GLY A 77 16.85 14.06 -7.16
C GLY A 77 15.46 14.52 -6.68
N GLY A 78 15.37 15.73 -6.13
CA GLY A 78 14.12 16.37 -5.70
C GLY A 78 13.58 15.95 -4.32
N ASP A 79 12.43 16.52 -3.93
CA ASP A 79 11.72 16.13 -2.70
C ASP A 79 11.14 14.71 -2.83
N ARG A 80 11.86 13.77 -2.20
CA ARG A 80 11.53 12.34 -2.22
C ARG A 80 10.14 12.05 -1.67
N ASN A 81 9.64 12.81 -0.70
CA ASN A 81 8.34 12.56 -0.09
C ASN A 81 7.21 12.95 -1.05
N THR A 82 7.30 14.15 -1.64
CA THR A 82 6.35 14.61 -2.66
C THR A 82 6.33 13.67 -3.86
N MET A 83 7.50 13.25 -4.35
CA MET A 83 7.58 12.29 -5.45
C MET A 83 6.96 10.93 -5.12
N LEU A 84 7.12 10.47 -3.89
CA LEU A 84 6.55 9.21 -3.40
C LEU A 84 5.02 9.30 -3.32
N LEU A 85 4.48 10.40 -2.79
CA LEU A 85 3.04 10.70 -2.75
C LEU A 85 2.43 10.75 -4.15
N GLN A 86 3.04 11.50 -5.07
CA GLN A 86 2.57 11.58 -6.46
C GLN A 86 2.61 10.22 -7.16
N ARG A 87 3.61 9.38 -6.86
CA ARG A 87 3.73 8.05 -7.44
C ARG A 87 2.67 7.10 -6.89
N GLU A 88 2.40 7.14 -5.58
CA GLU A 88 1.30 6.42 -4.96
C GLU A 88 -0.04 6.80 -5.61
N ALA A 89 -0.33 8.10 -5.73
CA ALA A 89 -1.55 8.61 -6.35
C ALA A 89 -1.71 8.16 -7.81
N ARG A 90 -0.63 8.20 -8.61
CA ARG A 90 -0.63 7.70 -9.99
C ARG A 90 -0.96 6.21 -10.07
N TRP A 91 -0.41 5.40 -9.17
CA TRP A 91 -0.68 3.96 -9.14
C TRP A 91 -2.09 3.62 -8.66
N ILE A 92 -2.60 4.33 -7.63
CA ILE A 92 -4.00 4.20 -7.19
C ILE A 92 -4.94 4.45 -8.37
N ARG A 93 -4.72 5.56 -9.11
CA ARG A 93 -5.53 5.89 -10.28
C ARG A 93 -5.40 4.87 -11.41
N ARG A 94 -4.17 4.45 -11.72
CA ARG A 94 -3.90 3.54 -12.83
C ARG A 94 -4.46 2.13 -12.63
N LEU A 95 -4.46 1.65 -11.39
CA LEU A 95 -4.91 0.30 -11.05
C LEU A 95 -6.36 0.24 -10.56
N ASP A 96 -7.06 1.39 -10.51
CA ASP A 96 -8.44 1.53 -10.05
C ASP A 96 -8.67 0.90 -8.66
N CYS A 97 -7.76 1.21 -7.72
CA CYS A 97 -7.72 0.56 -6.40
C CYS A 97 -8.59 1.24 -5.33
N VAL A 98 -9.42 2.22 -5.70
CA VAL A 98 -10.28 2.93 -4.74
C VAL A 98 -11.51 2.08 -4.40
N TYR A 99 -11.95 2.10 -3.15
CA TYR A 99 -13.17 1.43 -2.70
C TYR A 99 -14.39 1.92 -3.52
N PRO A 100 -15.32 1.03 -3.93
CA PRO A 100 -15.43 -0.39 -3.57
C PRO A 100 -14.64 -1.37 -4.47
N LYS A 101 -14.03 -0.90 -5.55
CA LYS A 101 -13.33 -1.76 -6.53
C LYS A 101 -11.99 -2.28 -5.99
N GLY A 102 -11.29 -1.46 -5.21
CA GLY A 102 -10.10 -1.86 -4.47
C GLY A 102 -10.20 -1.60 -2.97
N MET A 103 -9.05 -1.50 -2.33
CA MET A 103 -8.91 -1.38 -0.88
C MET A 103 -8.46 0.01 -0.42
N ASN A 104 -8.09 0.94 -1.31
CA ASN A 104 -7.78 2.32 -0.91
C ASN A 104 -9.08 3.07 -0.60
N GLU A 105 -9.17 3.77 0.53
CA GLU A 105 -10.37 4.54 0.88
C GLU A 105 -10.58 5.75 -0.04
N GLN A 106 -9.49 6.42 -0.44
CA GLN A 106 -9.56 7.62 -1.25
C GLN A 106 -8.30 7.81 -2.12
N LEU A 107 -8.45 8.57 -3.20
CA LEU A 107 -7.36 9.08 -4.01
C LEU A 107 -7.04 10.52 -3.59
N ASN A 108 -5.89 10.74 -2.96
CA ASN A 108 -5.44 12.09 -2.59
C ASN A 108 -4.53 12.68 -3.69
N LEU A 109 -4.94 13.82 -4.26
CA LEU A 109 -4.19 14.55 -5.30
C LEU A 109 -3.54 15.84 -4.81
N ALA A 110 -3.60 16.16 -3.51
CA ALA A 110 -2.98 17.36 -2.94
C ALA A 110 -1.46 17.43 -3.16
N CYS A 111 -0.81 16.29 -3.39
CA CYS A 111 0.62 16.20 -3.70
C CYS A 111 1.01 16.74 -5.11
N PHE A 112 0.05 17.23 -5.89
CA PHE A 112 0.27 17.87 -7.19
C PHE A 112 0.05 19.39 -7.18
N LEU A 113 -0.30 19.96 -6.03
CA LEU A 113 -0.47 21.40 -5.80
C LEU A 113 0.83 21.99 -5.23
#